data_AF-A0A524HGP0-F1
#
_entry.id   AF-A0A524HGP0-F1
#
_cell.length_a   1.000
_cell.length_b   1.000
_cell.length_c   1.000
_cell.angle_alpha   90.00
_cell.angle_beta   90.00
_cell.angle_gamma   90.00
#
_symmetry.space_group_name_H-M   'P 1'
#
loop_
_entity.id
_entity.type
_entity.pdbx_description
1 polymer ?
#
loop_
_entity_poly.entity_id
_entity_poly.type
_entity_poly.pdbx_seq_one_letter_code
_entity_poly.pdbx_strand_id
1 'polypeptide(L)'
;AVDIFMDCPSRERAGWLCDSFFTGRVAFDLSGNTIIEKNYIENYLLPDRFRNIPEGMLPMCYPADHYNGRFIPNWAMWFVIEIEEYLARSGDRELVDALKPRIMSLLKYFEKFRNEDGLLEKLESWVFVEWSMANKFVQDVSYPSNILYAALLESAGRLYEDNELVNEAEKIRAVIRRQSFDGEFFVDNALRKDGKLELTRNRTEVCQYFAFFFGIANPDTHKELWEKLRDEFGPNRGEKKAYAEIHPANSFVGNYLRMELLSRVGRCRQMKNELVGYFLHMAEETGTLWEHAKNSSSCNHGFASHVAHCLYRDIAGIYRVDQQRKILELRFGDVDLDWCEGKIPTADGEIYIRWHTEGGKIHYRVDVPSDYSVKVKNISGREVVRYW
;
A
#
# COMPACT_ATOMS: atom_id res chain seq x y z
N ALA A 1 18.32 5.37 -20.84
CA ALA A 1 17.41 4.75 -19.88
C ALA A 1 16.20 5.65 -19.76
N VAL A 2 15.00 5.10 -19.57
CA VAL A 2 13.87 5.93 -19.13
C VAL A 2 14.00 6.10 -17.61
N ASP A 3 13.87 7.32 -17.12
CA ASP A 3 13.94 7.61 -15.68
C ASP A 3 12.59 7.26 -15.03
N ILE A 4 12.41 5.99 -14.67
CA ILE A 4 11.20 5.44 -14.04
C ILE A 4 11.53 4.79 -12.68
N PHE A 5 10.51 4.55 -11.87
CA PHE A 5 10.63 3.63 -10.74
C PHE A 5 10.86 2.22 -11.24
N MET A 6 12.03 1.65 -10.95
CA MET A 6 12.36 0.27 -11.30
C MET A 6 12.18 -0.64 -10.08
N ASP A 7 11.83 -1.89 -10.31
CA ASP A 7 11.83 -2.96 -9.31
C ASP A 7 13.20 -3.06 -8.64
N CYS A 8 14.26 -3.31 -9.41
CA CYS A 8 15.61 -3.49 -8.91
C CYS A 8 16.64 -2.98 -9.92
N PRO A 9 17.85 -2.59 -9.46
CA PRO A 9 18.90 -2.12 -10.36
C PRO A 9 19.67 -3.27 -11.04
N SER A 10 19.46 -4.52 -10.63
CA SER A 10 20.27 -5.66 -11.06
C SER A 10 19.63 -6.42 -12.22
N ARG A 11 18.52 -7.12 -11.96
CA ARG A 11 17.97 -8.19 -12.80
C ARG A 11 17.00 -7.69 -13.87
N GLU A 12 15.91 -7.03 -13.48
CA GLU A 12 14.82 -6.70 -14.42
C GLU A 12 14.88 -5.25 -14.86
N ARG A 13 15.08 -4.30 -13.92
CA ARG A 13 15.16 -2.86 -14.20
C ARG A 13 13.88 -2.35 -14.89
N ALA A 14 12.73 -2.86 -14.47
CA ALA A 14 11.43 -2.65 -15.10
C ALA A 14 10.49 -1.90 -14.15
N GLY A 15 9.61 -1.07 -14.71
CA GLY A 15 8.63 -0.31 -13.93
C GLY A 15 7.35 -1.09 -13.72
N TRP A 16 7.24 -1.77 -12.57
CA TRP A 16 6.12 -2.63 -12.21
C TRP A 16 5.03 -1.91 -11.43
N LEU A 17 3.76 -2.15 -11.80
CA LEU A 17 2.58 -1.36 -11.37
C LEU A 17 2.21 -1.39 -9.87
N CYS A 18 2.68 -2.36 -9.10
CA CYS A 18 2.41 -2.41 -7.66
C CYS A 18 3.60 -1.88 -6.84
N ASP A 19 4.83 -2.05 -7.36
CA ASP A 19 6.05 -1.50 -6.78
C ASP A 19 6.06 0.03 -6.78
N SER A 20 5.56 0.62 -7.88
CA SER A 20 5.48 2.06 -8.08
C SER A 20 4.61 2.74 -7.02
N PHE A 21 3.52 2.11 -6.59
CA PHE A 21 2.67 2.62 -5.51
C PHE A 21 3.45 2.94 -4.22
N PHE A 22 4.31 2.03 -3.78
CA PHE A 22 5.13 2.24 -2.58
C PHE A 22 6.30 3.18 -2.86
N THR A 23 6.93 3.04 -4.03
CA THR A 23 8.09 3.84 -4.40
C THR A 23 7.74 5.31 -4.60
N GLY A 24 6.56 5.63 -5.16
CA GLY A 24 6.08 6.98 -5.42
C GLY A 24 5.92 7.80 -4.14
N ARG A 25 5.42 7.18 -3.05
CA ARG A 25 5.34 7.82 -1.73
C ARG A 25 6.72 8.26 -1.23
N VAL A 26 7.70 7.36 -1.31
CA VAL A 26 9.05 7.60 -0.79
C VAL A 26 9.81 8.58 -1.69
N ALA A 27 9.65 8.48 -3.01
CA ALA A 27 10.24 9.40 -3.96
C ALA A 27 9.78 10.84 -3.66
N PHE A 28 8.50 11.03 -3.31
CA PHE A 28 7.98 12.32 -2.88
C PHE A 28 8.62 12.78 -1.56
N ASP A 29 8.70 11.92 -0.54
CA ASP A 29 9.35 12.26 0.74
C ASP A 29 10.83 12.64 0.59
N LEU A 30 11.55 12.03 -0.35
CA LEU A 30 12.99 12.23 -0.53
C LEU A 30 13.34 13.36 -1.50
N SER A 31 12.44 13.70 -2.43
CA SER A 31 12.72 14.70 -3.49
C SER A 31 11.82 15.93 -3.45
N GLY A 32 10.73 15.88 -2.68
CA GLY A 32 9.77 16.97 -2.55
C GLY A 32 8.92 17.23 -3.80
N ASN A 33 9.00 16.36 -4.81
CA ASN A 33 8.28 16.50 -6.07
C ASN A 33 7.82 15.14 -6.62
N THR A 34 7.00 15.16 -7.67
CA THR A 34 6.43 13.96 -8.31
C THR A 34 6.91 13.79 -9.76
N ILE A 35 8.05 14.36 -10.15
CA ILE A 35 8.51 14.38 -11.56
C ILE A 35 8.67 12.96 -12.11
N ILE A 36 9.33 12.07 -11.37
CA ILE A 36 9.56 10.68 -11.80
C ILE A 36 8.25 9.87 -11.78
N GLU A 37 7.39 10.09 -10.78
CA GLU A 37 6.07 9.45 -10.70
C GLU A 37 5.18 9.87 -11.87
N LYS A 38 5.18 11.17 -12.23
CA LYS A 38 4.49 11.70 -13.41
C LYS A 38 4.99 11.01 -14.68
N ASN A 39 6.31 10.95 -14.88
CA ASN A 39 6.90 10.28 -16.05
C ASN A 39 6.47 8.80 -16.10
N TYR A 40 6.50 8.10 -14.97
CA TYR A 40 6.07 6.71 -14.90
C TYR A 40 4.59 6.53 -15.28
N ILE A 41 3.68 7.31 -14.69
CA ILE A 41 2.23 7.24 -14.97
C ILE A 41 1.93 7.64 -16.42
N GLU A 42 2.58 8.67 -16.95
CA GLU A 42 2.39 9.15 -18.32
C GLU A 42 2.73 8.07 -19.36
N ASN A 43 3.68 7.18 -19.08
CA ASN A 43 3.95 6.05 -19.97
C ASN A 43 2.72 5.14 -20.18
N TYR A 44 1.79 5.05 -19.23
CA TYR A 44 0.55 4.29 -19.40
C TYR A 44 -0.57 5.06 -20.13
N LEU A 45 -0.43 6.38 -20.24
CA LEU A 45 -1.31 7.24 -21.04
C LEU A 45 -0.95 7.17 -22.53
N LEU A 46 0.33 7.35 -22.86
CA LEU A 46 0.81 7.67 -24.21
C LEU A 46 0.44 6.65 -25.32
N PRO A 47 0.51 5.32 -25.14
CA PRO A 47 0.24 4.39 -26.23
C PRO A 47 -1.26 4.24 -26.48
N ASP A 48 -1.76 4.41 -27.70
CA ASP A 48 -3.19 4.20 -28.00
C ASP A 48 -3.71 2.85 -27.50
N ARG A 49 -2.86 1.81 -27.62
CA ARG A 49 -3.13 0.45 -27.15
C ARG A 49 -1.86 -0.27 -26.71
N PHE A 50 -2.00 -1.20 -25.78
CA PHE A 50 -0.97 -2.16 -25.42
C PHE A 50 -1.15 -3.44 -26.24
N ARG A 51 -0.09 -3.87 -26.94
CA ARG A 51 -0.15 -5.04 -27.82
C ARG A 51 0.03 -6.33 -27.00
N ASN A 52 -0.56 -7.41 -27.49
CA ASN A 52 -0.42 -8.78 -26.96
C ASN A 52 -1.06 -9.05 -25.59
N ILE A 53 -1.77 -8.09 -25.02
CA ILE A 53 -2.65 -8.30 -23.85
C ILE A 53 -4.10 -7.96 -24.23
N PRO A 54 -5.10 -8.43 -23.47
CA PRO A 54 -6.51 -8.14 -23.76
C PRO A 54 -6.80 -6.63 -23.80
N GLU A 55 -7.79 -6.24 -24.60
CA GLU A 55 -8.27 -4.85 -24.64
C GLU A 55 -8.68 -4.36 -23.24
N GLY A 56 -8.27 -3.13 -22.90
CA GLY A 56 -8.49 -2.50 -21.60
C GLY A 56 -7.51 -2.90 -20.49
N MET A 57 -6.77 -4.00 -20.65
CA MET A 57 -5.74 -4.40 -19.67
C MET A 57 -4.49 -3.53 -19.79
N LEU A 58 -3.77 -3.40 -18.67
CA LEU A 58 -2.47 -2.75 -18.59
C LEU A 58 -1.34 -3.78 -18.55
N PRO A 59 -0.18 -3.48 -19.17
CA PRO A 59 1.01 -4.32 -19.00
C PRO A 59 1.44 -4.31 -17.53
N MET A 60 1.91 -5.45 -17.03
CA MET A 60 2.34 -5.59 -15.64
C MET A 60 3.58 -4.74 -15.30
N CYS A 61 4.40 -4.45 -16.30
CA CYS A 61 5.49 -3.47 -16.23
C CYS A 61 5.62 -2.71 -17.56
N TYR A 62 5.94 -1.42 -17.46
CA TYR A 62 6.00 -0.52 -18.62
C TYR A 62 6.85 0.74 -18.31
N PRO A 63 7.54 1.32 -19.31
CA PRO A 63 7.74 0.82 -20.67
C PRO A 63 8.66 -0.42 -20.68
N ALA A 64 8.16 -1.50 -21.26
CA ALA A 64 8.88 -2.76 -21.43
C ALA A 64 8.25 -3.58 -22.57
N ASP A 65 9.07 -4.34 -23.30
CA ASP A 65 8.62 -5.22 -24.37
C ASP A 65 8.34 -6.63 -23.84
N HIS A 66 7.11 -6.88 -23.41
CA HIS A 66 6.64 -8.21 -23.01
C HIS A 66 5.62 -8.77 -24.01
N TYR A 67 6.10 -9.55 -24.99
CA TYR A 67 5.28 -10.13 -26.05
C TYR A 67 4.66 -11.50 -25.71
N ASN A 68 4.78 -11.97 -24.47
CA ASN A 68 4.29 -13.29 -24.04
C ASN A 68 2.80 -13.29 -23.62
N GLY A 69 2.14 -12.14 -23.68
CA GLY A 69 0.74 -11.94 -23.31
C GLY A 69 0.41 -12.11 -21.83
N ARG A 70 1.43 -12.19 -20.96
CA ARG A 70 1.23 -12.19 -19.51
C ARG A 70 0.97 -10.78 -19.01
N PHE A 71 -0.01 -10.68 -18.12
CA PHE A 71 -0.35 -9.50 -17.33
C PHE A 71 -0.75 -9.93 -15.92
N ILE A 72 -0.79 -8.96 -14.99
CA ILE A 72 -1.21 -9.15 -13.60
C ILE A 72 -2.42 -8.25 -13.34
N PRO A 73 -3.65 -8.79 -13.30
CA PRO A 73 -4.85 -7.98 -13.12
C PRO A 73 -4.81 -7.16 -11.82
N ASN A 74 -4.33 -7.76 -10.72
CA ASN A 74 -4.25 -7.07 -9.43
C ASN A 74 -3.30 -5.86 -9.46
N TRP A 75 -2.21 -5.90 -10.25
CA TRP A 75 -1.29 -4.77 -10.32
C TRP A 75 -1.86 -3.63 -11.17
N ALA A 76 -2.64 -3.95 -12.21
CA ALA A 76 -3.45 -2.95 -12.89
C ALA A 76 -4.47 -2.28 -11.95
N MET A 77 -4.99 -2.99 -10.95
CA MET A 77 -5.84 -2.37 -9.93
C MET A 77 -5.05 -1.44 -9.00
N TRP A 78 -3.86 -1.86 -8.53
CA TRP A 78 -2.96 -1.02 -7.72
C TRP A 78 -2.58 0.29 -8.43
N PHE A 79 -2.41 0.25 -9.76
CA PHE A 79 -2.15 1.46 -10.54
C PHE A 79 -3.22 2.54 -10.38
N VAL A 80 -4.51 2.15 -10.32
CA VAL A 80 -5.59 3.12 -10.10
C VAL A 80 -5.53 3.72 -8.69
N ILE A 81 -5.17 2.90 -7.69
CA ILE A 81 -4.94 3.37 -6.32
C ILE A 81 -3.75 4.35 -6.28
N GLU A 82 -2.67 4.07 -7.01
CA GLU A 82 -1.53 4.98 -7.16
C GLU A 82 -1.93 6.31 -7.79
N ILE A 83 -2.75 6.32 -8.84
CA ILE A 83 -3.21 7.55 -9.51
C ILE A 83 -3.93 8.49 -8.52
N GLU A 84 -4.77 7.95 -7.64
CA GLU A 84 -5.45 8.75 -6.63
C GLU A 84 -4.49 9.37 -5.62
N GLU A 85 -3.48 8.63 -5.16
CA GLU A 85 -2.48 9.19 -4.27
C GLU A 85 -1.53 10.17 -4.97
N TYR A 86 -1.17 9.88 -6.22
CA TYR A 86 -0.38 10.76 -7.07
C TYR A 86 -1.09 12.11 -7.20
N LEU A 87 -2.38 12.11 -7.52
CA LEU A 87 -3.18 13.34 -7.60
C LEU A 87 -3.20 14.11 -6.27
N ALA A 88 -3.33 13.40 -5.14
CA ALA A 88 -3.29 14.02 -3.82
C ALA A 88 -1.92 14.67 -3.52
N ARG A 89 -0.83 14.09 -4.03
CA ARG A 89 0.53 14.67 -3.92
C ARG A 89 0.76 15.83 -4.90
N SER A 90 0.40 15.64 -6.17
CA SER A 90 0.81 16.49 -7.30
C SER A 90 -0.18 17.59 -7.65
N GLY A 91 -1.47 17.37 -7.44
CA GLY A 91 -2.54 18.23 -7.95
C GLY A 91 -2.72 18.16 -9.47
N ASP A 92 -2.05 17.23 -10.16
CA ASP A 92 -2.02 17.13 -11.62
C ASP A 92 -3.32 16.56 -12.17
N ARG A 93 -4.34 17.42 -12.23
CA ARG A 93 -5.65 17.08 -12.77
C ARG A 93 -5.61 16.76 -14.25
N GLU A 94 -4.71 17.41 -15.00
CA GLU A 94 -4.59 17.26 -16.45
C GLU A 94 -4.23 15.81 -16.83
N LEU A 95 -3.18 15.25 -16.23
CA LEU A 95 -2.78 13.86 -16.48
C LEU A 95 -3.85 12.86 -16.01
N VAL A 96 -4.42 13.09 -14.83
CA VAL A 96 -5.42 12.18 -14.23
C VAL A 96 -6.70 12.14 -15.06
N ASP A 97 -7.16 13.28 -15.56
CA ASP A 97 -8.34 13.35 -16.44
C ASP A 97 -8.06 12.74 -17.81
N ALA A 98 -6.85 12.93 -18.35
CA ALA A 98 -6.42 12.29 -19.60
C ALA A 98 -6.38 10.75 -19.49
N LEU A 99 -6.12 10.20 -18.30
CA LEU A 99 -6.15 8.76 -18.03
C LEU A 99 -7.56 8.17 -17.91
N LYS A 100 -8.62 9.00 -17.80
CA LYS A 100 -10.00 8.51 -17.60
C LYS A 100 -10.42 7.44 -18.61
N PRO A 101 -10.21 7.60 -19.94
CA PRO A 101 -10.57 6.57 -20.90
C PRO A 101 -9.82 5.24 -20.68
N ARG A 102 -8.55 5.31 -20.26
CA ARG A 102 -7.75 4.11 -19.94
C ARG A 102 -8.32 3.37 -18.73
N ILE A 103 -8.63 4.10 -17.66
CA ILE A 103 -9.19 3.51 -16.43
C ILE A 103 -10.57 2.92 -16.71
N MET A 104 -11.44 3.62 -17.44
CA MET A 104 -12.77 3.08 -17.81
C MET A 104 -12.66 1.82 -18.69
N SER A 105 -11.67 1.76 -19.59
CA SER A 105 -11.40 0.56 -20.38
C SER A 105 -10.93 -0.62 -19.51
N LEU A 106 -10.14 -0.35 -18.47
CA LEU A 106 -9.73 -1.35 -17.48
C LEU A 106 -10.92 -1.86 -16.65
N LEU A 107 -11.83 -0.98 -16.22
CA LEU A 107 -13.08 -1.38 -15.55
C LEU A 107 -13.92 -2.30 -16.44
N LYS A 108 -14.09 -1.92 -17.72
CA LYS A 108 -14.79 -2.73 -18.71
C LYS A 108 -14.14 -4.10 -18.93
N TYR A 109 -12.82 -4.20 -18.86
CA TYR A 109 -12.13 -5.49 -18.89
C TYR A 109 -12.55 -6.37 -17.69
N PHE A 110 -12.71 -5.80 -16.50
CA PHE A 110 -13.10 -6.55 -15.31
C PHE A 110 -14.57 -6.99 -15.30
N GLU A 111 -15.46 -6.25 -15.97
CA GLU A 111 -16.89 -6.57 -16.06
C GLU A 111 -17.16 -8.01 -16.51
N LYS A 112 -16.36 -8.56 -17.44
CA LYS A 112 -16.55 -9.92 -17.97
C LYS A 112 -16.31 -11.04 -16.94
N PHE A 113 -15.69 -10.73 -15.81
CA PHE A 113 -15.42 -11.67 -14.72
C PHE A 113 -16.42 -11.55 -13.57
N ARG A 114 -17.34 -10.59 -13.62
CA ARG A 114 -18.33 -10.39 -12.55
C ARG A 114 -19.31 -11.55 -12.53
N ASN A 115 -19.42 -12.20 -11.38
CA ASN A 115 -20.39 -13.26 -11.13
C ASN A 115 -21.72 -12.68 -10.59
N GLU A 116 -22.64 -13.57 -10.23
CA GLU A 116 -23.98 -13.22 -9.73
C GLU A 116 -23.99 -12.43 -8.42
N ASP A 117 -22.91 -12.52 -7.64
CA ASP A 117 -22.72 -11.76 -6.40
C ASP A 117 -22.02 -10.41 -6.65
N GLY A 118 -21.65 -10.11 -7.90
CA GLY A 118 -20.89 -8.92 -8.29
C GLY A 118 -19.38 -9.03 -8.03
N LEU A 119 -18.89 -10.20 -7.61
CA LEU A 119 -17.47 -10.46 -7.39
C LEU A 119 -16.78 -10.86 -8.70
N LEU A 120 -15.52 -10.50 -8.85
CA LEU A 120 -14.63 -11.05 -9.88
C LEU A 120 -14.37 -12.52 -9.59
N GLU A 121 -14.61 -13.36 -10.60
CA GLU A 121 -14.43 -14.80 -10.59
C GLU A 121 -13.59 -15.23 -11.82
N LYS A 122 -12.66 -16.16 -11.62
CA LYS A 122 -11.85 -16.76 -12.70
C LYS A 122 -11.03 -15.74 -13.49
N LEU A 123 -10.39 -14.81 -12.78
CA LEU A 123 -9.45 -13.87 -13.38
C LEU A 123 -8.37 -14.60 -14.19
N GLU A 124 -8.12 -14.09 -15.40
CA GLU A 124 -7.14 -14.62 -16.36
C GLU A 124 -5.69 -14.30 -15.97
N SER A 125 -4.75 -15.02 -16.62
CA SER A 125 -3.30 -14.78 -16.54
C SER A 125 -2.74 -14.96 -15.11
N TRP A 126 -1.82 -14.09 -14.69
CA TRP A 126 -1.10 -14.20 -13.42
C TRP A 126 -1.80 -13.38 -12.35
N VAL A 127 -2.80 -13.97 -11.70
CA VAL A 127 -3.43 -13.35 -10.53
C VAL A 127 -2.44 -13.40 -9.36
N PHE A 128 -1.93 -12.24 -8.95
CA PHE A 128 -0.88 -12.11 -7.95
C PHE A 128 -1.33 -11.19 -6.81
N VAL A 129 -1.27 -11.68 -5.58
CA VAL A 129 -1.53 -10.93 -4.35
C VAL A 129 -0.21 -10.55 -3.69
N GLU A 130 0.62 -11.53 -3.39
CA GLU A 130 1.98 -11.36 -2.86
C GLU A 130 2.78 -12.67 -2.89
N TRP A 131 4.07 -12.63 -2.53
CA TRP A 131 4.96 -13.80 -2.47
C TRP A 131 4.71 -14.74 -1.27
N SER A 132 3.46 -15.18 -1.07
CA SER A 132 3.05 -16.10 0.00
C SER A 132 2.05 -17.16 -0.47
N MET A 133 1.36 -17.82 0.47
CA MET A 133 0.31 -18.79 0.13
C MET A 133 -0.94 -18.18 -0.48
N ALA A 134 -1.13 -16.87 -0.35
CA ALA A 134 -2.21 -16.16 -1.02
C ALA A 134 -2.24 -16.44 -2.54
N ASN A 135 -1.08 -16.54 -3.19
CA ASN A 135 -0.99 -16.83 -4.62
C ASN A 135 -1.45 -18.24 -5.03
N LYS A 136 -1.62 -19.17 -4.09
CA LYS A 136 -2.26 -20.48 -4.36
C LYS A 136 -3.77 -20.45 -4.19
N PHE A 137 -4.32 -19.36 -3.64
CA PHE A 137 -5.72 -19.20 -3.28
C PHE A 137 -6.40 -18.12 -4.14
N VAL A 138 -5.93 -17.94 -5.37
CA VAL A 138 -6.41 -16.85 -6.26
C VAL A 138 -7.59 -17.25 -7.16
N GLN A 139 -8.10 -18.47 -7.02
CA GLN A 139 -9.18 -19.05 -7.84
C GLN A 139 -10.21 -19.79 -6.95
N ASP A 140 -11.47 -19.93 -7.34
CA ASP A 140 -12.11 -19.27 -8.48
C ASP A 140 -12.46 -17.82 -8.13
N VAL A 141 -12.95 -17.59 -6.91
CA VAL A 141 -13.18 -16.25 -6.35
C VAL A 141 -12.08 -15.98 -5.32
N SER A 142 -11.20 -15.02 -5.61
CA SER A 142 -10.20 -14.52 -4.67
C SER A 142 -10.76 -13.31 -3.92
N TYR A 143 -10.94 -13.43 -2.60
CA TYR A 143 -11.40 -12.31 -1.78
C TYR A 143 -10.37 -11.17 -1.74
N PRO A 144 -9.05 -11.39 -1.55
CA PRO A 144 -8.06 -10.31 -1.65
C PRO A 144 -8.12 -9.52 -2.98
N SER A 145 -8.31 -10.21 -4.10
CA SER A 145 -8.44 -9.54 -5.41
C SER A 145 -9.75 -8.75 -5.52
N ASN A 146 -10.84 -9.24 -4.92
CA ASN A 146 -12.12 -8.53 -4.86
C ASN A 146 -12.13 -7.34 -3.88
N ILE A 147 -11.36 -7.42 -2.80
CA ILE A 147 -11.11 -6.29 -1.90
C ILE A 147 -10.40 -5.17 -2.66
N LEU A 148 -9.39 -5.53 -3.45
CA LEU A 148 -8.67 -4.59 -4.30
C LEU A 148 -9.56 -4.04 -5.43
N TYR A 149 -10.42 -4.86 -6.02
CA TYR A 149 -11.40 -4.41 -7.02
C TYR A 149 -12.38 -3.38 -6.44
N ALA A 150 -12.92 -3.61 -5.23
CA ALA A 150 -13.75 -2.64 -4.55
C ALA A 150 -12.99 -1.31 -4.30
N ALA A 151 -11.71 -1.40 -3.89
CA ALA A 151 -10.88 -0.21 -3.73
C ALA A 151 -10.63 0.54 -5.05
N LEU A 152 -10.41 -0.18 -6.16
CA LEU A 152 -10.27 0.44 -7.48
C LEU A 152 -11.57 1.12 -7.93
N LEU A 153 -12.74 0.50 -7.71
CA LEU A 153 -14.03 1.12 -8.06
C LEU A 153 -14.25 2.41 -7.27
N GLU A 154 -14.00 2.36 -5.96
CA GLU A 154 -14.13 3.51 -5.08
C GLU A 154 -13.16 4.64 -5.48
N SER A 155 -11.90 4.28 -5.79
CA SER A 155 -10.87 5.21 -6.23
C SER A 155 -11.22 5.86 -7.56
N ALA A 156 -11.60 5.09 -8.57
CA ALA A 156 -12.06 5.61 -9.86
C ALA A 156 -13.31 6.48 -9.72
N GLY A 157 -14.25 6.09 -8.84
CA GLY A 157 -15.43 6.87 -8.51
C GLY A 157 -15.10 8.23 -7.90
N ARG A 158 -14.15 8.30 -6.97
CA ARG A 158 -13.69 9.58 -6.40
C ARG A 158 -12.89 10.43 -7.38
N LEU A 159 -12.01 9.80 -8.17
CA LEU A 159 -11.18 10.47 -9.17
C LEU A 159 -12.02 11.21 -10.22
N TYR A 160 -13.15 10.61 -10.62
CA TYR A 160 -13.97 11.07 -11.74
C TYR A 160 -15.40 11.44 -11.38
N GLU A 161 -15.69 11.61 -10.08
CA GLU A 161 -16.98 12.00 -9.53
C GLU A 161 -18.15 11.08 -9.93
N ASP A 162 -17.86 9.78 -10.06
CA ASP A 162 -18.82 8.74 -10.40
C ASP A 162 -19.32 8.01 -9.13
N ASN A 163 -20.46 8.47 -8.62
CA ASN A 163 -21.09 7.90 -7.43
C ASN A 163 -21.62 6.47 -7.67
N GLU A 164 -21.85 6.03 -8.92
CA GLU A 164 -22.29 4.66 -9.17
C GLU A 164 -21.16 3.67 -8.88
N LEU A 165 -19.93 3.99 -9.27
CA LEU A 165 -18.74 3.19 -8.94
C LEU A 165 -18.51 3.11 -7.43
N VAL A 166 -18.65 4.23 -6.71
CA VAL A 166 -18.54 4.25 -5.24
C VAL A 166 -19.61 3.36 -4.58
N ASN A 167 -20.85 3.44 -5.06
CA ASN A 167 -21.94 2.61 -4.56
C ASN A 167 -21.74 1.13 -4.90
N GLU A 168 -21.17 0.80 -6.06
CA GLU A 168 -20.82 -0.57 -6.43
C GLU A 168 -19.72 -1.13 -5.53
N ALA A 169 -18.68 -0.34 -5.24
CA ALA A 169 -17.63 -0.72 -4.30
C ALA A 169 -18.24 -1.15 -2.96
N GLU A 170 -19.13 -0.34 -2.37
CA GLU A 170 -19.76 -0.67 -1.09
C GLU A 170 -20.63 -1.95 -1.13
N LYS A 171 -21.32 -2.21 -2.25
CA LYS A 171 -22.05 -3.48 -2.44
C LYS A 171 -21.09 -4.67 -2.41
N ILE A 172 -19.96 -4.57 -3.11
CA ILE A 172 -18.93 -5.63 -3.11
C ILE A 172 -18.33 -5.81 -1.72
N ARG A 173 -18.01 -4.72 -1.00
CA ARG A 173 -17.53 -4.80 0.39
C ARG A 173 -18.52 -5.53 1.30
N ALA A 174 -19.82 -5.24 1.15
CA ALA A 174 -20.86 -5.90 1.93
C ALA A 174 -20.95 -7.41 1.60
N VAL A 175 -20.81 -7.79 0.34
CA VAL A 175 -20.75 -9.20 -0.07
C VAL A 175 -19.52 -9.89 0.52
N ILE A 176 -18.33 -9.26 0.45
CA ILE A 176 -17.09 -9.81 1.01
C ILE A 176 -17.23 -10.01 2.52
N ARG A 177 -17.72 -9.01 3.27
CA ARG A 177 -17.96 -9.15 4.71
C ARG A 177 -18.91 -10.31 5.03
N ARG A 178 -19.97 -10.49 4.24
CA ARG A 178 -20.96 -11.55 4.43
C ARG A 178 -20.39 -12.94 4.12
N GLN A 179 -19.59 -13.07 3.06
CA GLN A 179 -19.11 -14.37 2.58
C GLN A 179 -17.78 -14.79 3.21
N SER A 180 -16.79 -13.89 3.23
CA SER A 180 -15.40 -14.23 3.57
C SER A 180 -15.13 -14.24 5.06
N PHE A 181 -15.83 -13.43 5.87
CA PHE A 181 -15.62 -13.40 7.31
C PHE A 181 -16.38 -14.55 7.99
N ASP A 182 -15.66 -15.48 8.61
CA ASP A 182 -16.23 -16.66 9.26
C ASP A 182 -16.55 -16.46 10.76
N GLY A 183 -16.45 -15.21 11.23
CA GLY A 183 -16.57 -14.85 12.65
C GLY A 183 -15.23 -14.72 13.36
N GLU A 184 -14.14 -15.26 12.78
CA GLU A 184 -12.80 -15.17 13.36
C GLU A 184 -11.80 -14.52 12.40
N PHE A 185 -11.76 -14.97 11.15
CA PHE A 185 -10.85 -14.51 10.10
C PHE A 185 -11.59 -14.34 8.78
N PHE A 186 -10.98 -13.59 7.85
CA PHE A 186 -11.38 -13.60 6.45
C PHE A 186 -10.75 -14.82 5.74
N VAL A 187 -11.57 -15.57 5.02
CA VAL A 187 -11.18 -16.67 4.14
C VAL A 187 -10.67 -16.09 2.81
N ASP A 188 -9.60 -16.64 2.26
CA ASP A 188 -8.94 -16.14 1.05
C ASP A 188 -9.74 -16.38 -0.22
N ASN A 189 -10.45 -17.51 -0.33
CA ASN A 189 -11.16 -17.87 -1.55
C ASN A 189 -12.37 -18.79 -1.38
N ALA A 190 -13.23 -18.73 -2.40
CA ALA A 190 -14.29 -19.69 -2.66
C ALA A 190 -14.08 -20.39 -4.02
N LEU A 191 -14.55 -21.64 -4.12
CA LEU A 191 -14.49 -22.45 -5.34
C LEU A 191 -15.89 -22.66 -5.88
N ARG A 192 -16.06 -22.65 -7.20
CA ARG A 192 -17.35 -22.97 -7.80
C ARG A 192 -17.50 -24.47 -7.97
N LYS A 193 -18.50 -25.06 -7.31
CA LYS A 193 -18.88 -26.48 -7.45
C LYS A 193 -20.37 -26.58 -7.71
N ASP A 194 -20.73 -27.33 -8.75
CA ASP A 194 -22.13 -27.57 -9.15
C ASP A 194 -22.97 -26.28 -9.23
N GLY A 195 -22.36 -25.21 -9.76
CA GLY A 195 -23.00 -23.90 -9.93
C GLY A 195 -23.09 -23.05 -8.66
N LYS A 196 -22.57 -23.49 -7.51
CA LYS A 196 -22.58 -22.74 -6.25
C LYS A 196 -21.16 -22.40 -5.79
N LEU A 197 -21.00 -21.26 -5.12
CA LEU A 197 -19.75 -20.93 -4.44
C LEU A 197 -19.69 -21.65 -3.09
N GLU A 198 -18.61 -22.42 -2.91
CA GLU A 198 -18.25 -23.03 -1.64
C GLU A 198 -17.01 -22.34 -1.06
N LEU A 199 -17.14 -21.77 0.13
CA LEU A 199 -16.01 -21.21 0.86
C LEU A 199 -14.98 -22.29 1.18
N THR A 200 -13.71 -21.95 0.99
CA THR A 200 -12.61 -22.81 1.44
C THR A 200 -12.31 -22.60 2.93
N ARG A 201 -11.22 -23.18 3.42
CA ARG A 201 -10.63 -22.88 4.73
C ARG A 201 -9.27 -22.18 4.60
N ASN A 202 -8.91 -21.76 3.40
CA ASN A 202 -7.63 -21.13 3.14
C ASN A 202 -7.62 -19.74 3.77
N ARG A 203 -6.60 -19.44 4.57
CA ARG A 203 -6.48 -18.16 5.27
C ARG A 203 -5.03 -17.71 5.26
N THR A 204 -4.81 -16.45 4.94
CA THR A 204 -3.49 -15.82 4.91
C THR A 204 -3.51 -14.54 5.73
N GLU A 205 -2.35 -14.17 6.28
CA GLU A 205 -2.17 -12.86 6.92
C GLU A 205 -2.52 -11.70 6.01
N VAL A 206 -2.08 -11.77 4.75
CA VAL A 206 -2.27 -10.69 3.78
C VAL A 206 -3.74 -10.46 3.44
N CYS A 207 -4.58 -11.51 3.41
CA CYS A 207 -6.02 -11.33 3.25
C CYS A 207 -6.61 -10.46 4.38
N GLN A 208 -6.14 -10.67 5.61
CA GLN A 208 -6.55 -9.86 6.75
C GLN A 208 -6.02 -8.43 6.62
N TYR A 209 -4.75 -8.26 6.24
CA TYR A 209 -4.19 -6.93 6.03
C TYR A 209 -4.92 -6.16 4.94
N PHE A 210 -5.30 -6.80 3.83
CA PHE A 210 -6.14 -6.20 2.78
C PHE A 210 -7.50 -5.77 3.32
N ALA A 211 -8.15 -6.64 4.12
CA ALA A 211 -9.46 -6.33 4.69
C ALA A 211 -9.42 -5.05 5.54
N PHE A 212 -8.40 -4.85 6.37
CA PHE A 212 -8.25 -3.62 7.15
C PHE A 212 -7.73 -2.44 6.33
N PHE A 213 -6.75 -2.67 5.44
CA PHE A 213 -6.11 -1.59 4.69
C PHE A 213 -7.08 -0.91 3.73
N PHE A 214 -7.95 -1.70 3.10
CA PHE A 214 -8.94 -1.19 2.16
C PHE A 214 -10.31 -0.94 2.79
N GLY A 215 -10.52 -1.14 4.10
CA GLY A 215 -11.77 -0.74 4.77
C GLY A 215 -12.93 -1.73 4.68
N ILE A 216 -12.65 -3.02 4.44
CA ILE A 216 -13.62 -4.11 4.67
C ILE A 216 -13.85 -4.32 6.16
N ALA A 217 -12.78 -4.20 6.95
CA ALA A 217 -12.77 -4.30 8.39
C ALA A 217 -12.14 -3.05 9.00
N ASN A 218 -12.50 -2.77 10.25
CA ASN A 218 -11.84 -1.76 11.07
C ASN A 218 -11.80 -2.22 12.55
N PRO A 219 -10.96 -1.59 13.40
CA PRO A 219 -10.82 -1.99 14.80
C PRO A 219 -12.11 -1.96 15.62
N ASP A 220 -13.11 -1.17 15.22
CA ASP A 220 -14.38 -1.07 15.94
C ASP A 220 -15.35 -2.21 15.56
N THR A 221 -15.39 -2.58 14.29
CA THR A 221 -16.29 -3.61 13.75
C THR A 221 -15.73 -5.03 13.84
N HIS A 222 -14.40 -5.17 13.85
CA HIS A 222 -13.69 -6.46 13.88
C HIS A 222 -12.62 -6.44 14.97
N LYS A 223 -13.00 -6.00 16.17
CA LYS A 223 -12.09 -5.77 17.30
C LYS A 223 -11.24 -7.00 17.64
N GLU A 224 -11.85 -8.16 17.77
CA GLU A 224 -11.17 -9.39 18.19
C GLU A 224 -10.13 -9.82 17.15
N LEU A 225 -10.48 -9.80 15.85
CA LEU A 225 -9.53 -10.04 14.77
C LEU A 225 -8.40 -9.01 14.79
N TRP A 226 -8.72 -7.72 14.98
CA TRP A 226 -7.71 -6.67 15.07
C TRP A 226 -6.74 -6.89 16.22
N GLU A 227 -7.23 -7.26 17.41
CA GLU A 227 -6.39 -7.52 18.58
C GLU A 227 -5.44 -8.69 18.35
N LYS A 228 -5.92 -9.79 17.74
CA LYS A 228 -5.07 -10.91 17.33
C LYS A 228 -3.96 -10.47 16.38
N LEU A 229 -4.34 -9.81 15.28
CA LEU A 229 -3.38 -9.33 14.27
C LEU A 229 -2.38 -8.34 14.89
N ARG A 230 -2.83 -7.46 15.78
CA ARG A 230 -1.97 -6.49 16.44
C ARG A 230 -0.98 -7.17 17.38
N ASP A 231 -1.45 -8.02 18.29
CA ASP A 231 -0.65 -8.46 19.45
C ASP A 231 0.08 -9.79 19.24
N GLU A 232 -0.43 -10.64 18.34
CA GLU A 232 0.04 -12.02 18.20
C GLU A 232 0.73 -12.31 16.87
N PHE A 233 0.53 -11.45 15.87
CA PHE A 233 1.21 -11.50 14.58
C PHE A 233 2.39 -10.51 14.56
N GLY A 234 3.27 -10.63 13.57
CA GLY A 234 4.50 -9.84 13.47
C GLY A 234 5.74 -10.70 13.17
N PRO A 235 6.96 -10.12 13.20
CA PRO A 235 8.19 -10.80 12.79
C PRO A 235 8.49 -12.05 13.63
N ASN A 236 8.10 -12.05 14.91
CA ASN A 236 8.38 -13.14 15.85
C ASN A 236 7.27 -14.22 15.87
N ARG A 237 6.27 -14.13 14.98
CA ARG A 237 5.14 -15.07 14.96
C ARG A 237 5.59 -16.52 14.75
N GLY A 238 6.58 -16.73 13.87
CA GLY A 238 7.10 -18.06 13.55
C GLY A 238 7.68 -18.80 14.76
N GLU A 239 8.26 -18.07 15.72
CA GLU A 239 8.81 -18.64 16.96
C GLU A 239 7.71 -19.13 17.90
N LYS A 240 6.58 -18.41 17.95
CA LYS A 240 5.43 -18.72 18.81
C LYS A 240 4.56 -19.87 18.28
N LYS A 241 4.72 -20.26 17.00
CA LYS A 241 3.88 -21.23 16.28
C LYS A 241 2.37 -20.95 16.42
N ALA A 242 1.99 -19.68 16.61
CA ALA A 242 0.61 -19.28 16.80
C ALA A 242 -0.14 -19.25 15.46
N TYR A 243 -1.41 -19.69 15.48
CA TYR A 243 -2.31 -19.68 14.32
C TYR A 243 -1.78 -20.49 13.12
N ALA A 244 -1.37 -21.75 13.31
CA ALA A 244 -0.74 -22.55 12.25
C ALA A 244 -1.57 -22.69 10.96
N GLU A 245 -2.88 -22.49 11.05
CA GLU A 245 -3.84 -22.46 9.95
C GLU A 245 -3.83 -21.16 9.13
N ILE A 246 -3.19 -20.09 9.62
CA ILE A 246 -3.06 -18.81 8.92
C ILE A 246 -1.68 -18.71 8.29
N HIS A 247 -1.59 -18.73 6.97
CA HIS A 247 -0.31 -18.64 6.27
C HIS A 247 0.34 -17.25 6.44
N PRO A 248 1.65 -17.17 6.73
CA PRO A 248 2.33 -15.89 6.97
C PRO A 248 2.45 -15.06 5.68
N ALA A 249 2.46 -13.74 5.86
CA ALA A 249 2.75 -12.80 4.78
C ALA A 249 4.25 -12.76 4.44
N ASN A 250 4.59 -12.17 3.30
CA ASN A 250 5.98 -11.87 2.92
C ASN A 250 6.21 -10.34 2.92
N SER A 251 7.42 -9.90 2.55
CA SER A 251 7.77 -8.48 2.47
C SER A 251 6.77 -7.71 1.60
N PHE A 252 6.72 -8.03 0.30
CA PHE A 252 5.84 -7.38 -0.66
C PHE A 252 4.57 -8.19 -0.92
N VAL A 253 3.36 -7.72 -0.59
CA VAL A 253 3.01 -6.41 0.03
C VAL A 253 2.72 -6.48 1.54
N GLY A 254 2.57 -7.69 2.10
CA GLY A 254 1.93 -7.88 3.40
C GLY A 254 2.61 -7.17 4.57
N ASN A 255 3.94 -7.25 4.70
CA ASN A 255 4.66 -6.59 5.80
C ASN A 255 4.53 -5.06 5.73
N TYR A 256 4.52 -4.46 4.53
CA TYR A 256 4.32 -3.02 4.38
C TYR A 256 2.90 -2.60 4.75
N LEU A 257 1.88 -3.38 4.35
CA LEU A 257 0.50 -3.11 4.79
C LEU A 257 0.38 -3.20 6.31
N ARG A 258 1.08 -4.13 6.96
CA ARG A 258 1.12 -4.18 8.43
C ARG A 258 1.67 -2.89 9.03
N MET A 259 2.74 -2.31 8.47
CA MET A 259 3.27 -1.02 8.93
C MET A 259 2.25 0.10 8.78
N GLU A 260 1.54 0.15 7.65
CA GLU A 260 0.44 1.11 7.42
C GLU A 260 -0.68 0.96 8.46
N LEU A 261 -1.07 -0.27 8.79
CA LEU A 261 -2.13 -0.54 9.77
C LEU A 261 -1.72 -0.11 11.19
N LEU A 262 -0.49 -0.43 11.61
CA LEU A 262 0.03 0.01 12.91
C LEU A 262 0.15 1.54 12.99
N SER A 263 0.56 2.20 11.90
CA SER A 263 0.61 3.66 11.82
C SER A 263 -0.77 4.30 11.93
N ARG A 264 -1.80 3.77 11.26
CA ARG A 264 -3.18 4.31 11.31
C ARG A 264 -3.75 4.37 12.72
N VAL A 265 -3.42 3.39 13.57
CA VAL A 265 -3.85 3.34 14.98
C VAL A 265 -2.81 3.92 15.96
N GLY A 266 -1.72 4.52 15.47
CA GLY A 266 -0.75 5.20 16.30
C GLY A 266 0.18 4.30 17.13
N ARG A 267 0.37 3.03 16.74
CA ARG A 267 1.23 2.05 17.44
C ARG A 267 2.71 2.22 17.05
N CYS A 268 3.24 3.44 17.21
CA CYS A 268 4.54 3.85 16.67
C CYS A 268 5.71 3.01 17.25
N ARG A 269 5.73 2.73 18.56
CA ARG A 269 6.74 1.87 19.21
C ARG A 269 6.73 0.45 18.64
N GLN A 270 5.56 -0.14 18.51
CA GLN A 270 5.42 -1.49 17.94
C GLN A 270 5.88 -1.50 16.50
N MET A 271 5.40 -0.56 15.69
CA MET A 271 5.80 -0.44 14.29
C MET A 271 7.32 -0.27 14.15
N LYS A 272 7.96 0.59 14.96
CA LYS A 272 9.43 0.73 15.01
C LYS A 272 10.13 -0.61 15.28
N ASN A 273 9.69 -1.31 16.32
CA ASN A 273 10.29 -2.59 16.71
C ASN A 273 10.12 -3.65 15.61
N GLU A 274 8.98 -3.64 14.92
CA GLU A 274 8.73 -4.56 13.82
C GLU A 274 9.50 -4.17 12.55
N LEU A 275 9.69 -2.88 12.25
CA LEU A 275 10.60 -2.43 11.19
C LEU A 275 12.02 -2.97 11.43
N VAL A 276 12.50 -2.90 12.68
CA VAL A 276 13.78 -3.48 13.08
C VAL A 276 13.78 -5.00 12.86
N GLY A 277 12.76 -5.70 13.37
CA GLY A 277 12.66 -7.16 13.25
C GLY A 277 12.58 -7.66 11.80
N TYR A 278 11.91 -6.93 10.91
CA TYR A 278 11.76 -7.31 9.51
C TYR A 278 12.94 -6.90 8.63
N PHE A 279 13.54 -5.72 8.85
CA PHE A 279 14.37 -5.08 7.82
C PHE A 279 15.81 -4.74 8.27
N LEU A 280 16.12 -4.67 9.57
CA LEU A 280 17.45 -4.21 10.02
C LEU A 280 18.58 -5.11 9.48
N HIS A 281 18.41 -6.43 9.54
CA HIS A 281 19.40 -7.38 9.05
C HIS A 281 19.73 -7.19 7.55
N MET A 282 18.73 -6.80 6.73
CA MET A 282 18.93 -6.54 5.30
C MET A 282 19.85 -5.34 5.09
N ALA A 283 19.59 -4.26 5.84
CA ALA A 283 20.37 -3.04 5.79
C ALA A 283 21.79 -3.24 6.32
N GLU A 284 21.97 -4.02 7.39
CA GLU A 284 23.29 -4.36 7.93
C GLU A 284 24.11 -5.23 6.98
N GLU A 285 23.47 -6.18 6.29
CA GLU A 285 24.17 -7.12 5.39
C GLU A 285 24.52 -6.48 4.03
N THR A 286 23.63 -5.69 3.46
CA THR A 286 23.76 -5.21 2.06
C THR A 286 23.72 -3.69 1.89
N GLY A 287 23.35 -2.93 2.93
CA GLY A 287 23.08 -1.50 2.82
C GLY A 287 21.80 -1.16 2.04
N THR A 288 21.01 -2.17 1.65
CA THR A 288 19.78 -2.05 0.87
C THR A 288 18.69 -2.98 1.42
N LEU A 289 17.47 -2.88 0.91
CA LEU A 289 16.32 -3.70 1.34
C LEU A 289 15.83 -4.61 0.21
N TRP A 290 15.32 -5.78 0.58
CA TRP A 290 15.23 -6.94 -0.30
C TRP A 290 13.81 -7.20 -0.84
N GLU A 291 13.73 -7.96 -1.94
CA GLU A 291 12.48 -8.41 -2.58
C GLU A 291 11.67 -9.37 -1.69
N HIS A 292 12.38 -10.26 -1.00
CA HIS A 292 11.82 -11.23 -0.08
C HIS A 292 12.46 -11.09 1.30
N ALA A 293 11.84 -11.71 2.30
CA ALA A 293 12.44 -11.83 3.64
C ALA A 293 13.78 -12.60 3.67
N LYS A 294 14.20 -13.23 2.57
CA LYS A 294 15.47 -13.94 2.42
C LYS A 294 16.24 -13.41 1.21
N ASN A 295 17.55 -13.55 1.22
CA ASN A 295 18.46 -13.16 0.13
C ASN A 295 18.40 -14.08 -1.12
N SER A 296 17.24 -14.69 -1.40
CA SER A 296 17.05 -15.64 -2.50
C SER A 296 16.69 -14.98 -3.84
N SER A 297 16.54 -13.66 -3.88
CA SER A 297 16.28 -12.87 -5.09
C SER A 297 16.96 -11.50 -4.98
N SER A 298 16.40 -10.43 -5.55
CA SER A 298 17.02 -9.11 -5.49
C SER A 298 17.14 -8.63 -4.04
N CYS A 299 18.35 -8.22 -3.66
CA CYS A 299 18.65 -7.61 -2.38
C CYS A 299 18.60 -6.07 -2.42
N ASN A 300 18.06 -5.49 -3.49
CA ASN A 300 17.86 -4.05 -3.63
C ASN A 300 16.59 -3.79 -4.45
N HIS A 301 15.48 -3.49 -3.76
CA HIS A 301 14.17 -3.31 -4.38
C HIS A 301 13.53 -1.95 -4.08
N GLY A 302 12.95 -1.32 -5.10
CA GLY A 302 12.36 0.02 -5.03
C GLY A 302 11.23 0.15 -4.00
N PHE A 303 10.25 -0.76 -4.02
CA PHE A 303 9.13 -0.75 -3.05
C PHE A 303 9.62 -0.80 -1.60
N ALA A 304 10.79 -1.42 -1.36
CA ALA A 304 11.26 -1.68 -0.01
C ALA A 304 11.70 -0.39 0.69
N SER A 305 11.99 0.66 -0.09
CA SER A 305 12.23 2.02 0.40
C SER A 305 11.07 2.59 1.23
N HIS A 306 9.87 1.99 1.20
CA HIS A 306 8.71 2.38 2.03
C HIS A 306 9.02 2.35 3.54
N VAL A 307 10.07 1.65 3.97
CA VAL A 307 10.61 1.78 5.33
C VAL A 307 10.99 3.23 5.65
N ALA A 308 11.60 3.97 4.73
CA ALA A 308 11.95 5.37 4.92
C ALA A 308 10.71 6.26 5.12
N HIS A 309 9.64 6.02 4.34
CA HIS A 309 8.36 6.69 4.54
C HIS A 309 7.82 6.46 5.96
N CYS A 310 7.87 5.22 6.46
CA CYS A 310 7.47 4.91 7.83
C CYS A 310 8.35 5.63 8.88
N LEU A 311 9.66 5.72 8.67
CA LEU A 311 10.57 6.43 9.58
C LEU A 311 10.24 7.92 9.65
N TYR A 312 10.06 8.60 8.52
CA TYR A 312 9.68 10.01 8.50
C TYR A 312 8.30 10.24 9.13
N ARG A 313 7.32 9.45 8.73
CA ARG A 313 5.92 9.61 9.13
C ARG A 313 5.70 9.35 10.62
N ASP A 314 6.27 8.27 11.14
CA ASP A 314 5.89 7.72 12.44
C ASP A 314 6.98 7.85 13.50
N ILE A 315 8.25 8.04 13.11
CA ILE A 315 9.37 8.20 14.05
C ILE A 315 9.81 9.66 14.14
N ALA A 316 10.16 10.29 13.01
CA ALA A 316 10.44 11.73 13.00
C ALA A 316 9.16 12.54 13.32
N GLY A 317 7.99 11.98 12.97
CA GLY A 317 6.68 12.54 13.30
C GLY A 317 6.17 13.51 12.24
N ILE A 318 6.75 13.53 11.03
CA ILE A 318 6.24 14.29 9.88
C ILE A 318 5.08 13.49 9.28
N TYR A 319 3.94 13.51 9.96
CA TYR A 319 2.83 12.60 9.69
C TYR A 319 2.18 12.82 8.31
N ARG A 320 2.05 14.08 7.90
CA ARG A 320 1.54 14.43 6.57
C ARG A 320 2.07 15.78 6.12
N VAL A 321 2.52 15.85 4.87
CA VAL A 321 2.84 17.10 4.17
C VAL A 321 1.83 17.28 3.04
N ASP A 322 0.93 18.25 3.18
CA ASP A 322 0.00 18.66 2.14
C ASP A 322 0.59 19.90 1.45
N GLN A 323 1.35 19.69 0.37
CA GLN A 323 1.99 20.77 -0.39
C GLN A 323 0.98 21.66 -1.14
N GLN A 324 -0.22 21.15 -1.44
CA GLN A 324 -1.25 21.90 -2.13
C GLN A 324 -1.92 22.91 -1.20
N ARG A 325 -2.23 22.47 0.03
CA ARG A 325 -2.88 23.31 1.05
C ARG A 325 -1.90 23.99 1.99
N LYS A 326 -0.60 23.75 1.83
CA LYS A 326 0.48 24.24 2.72
C LYS A 326 0.19 23.87 4.19
N ILE A 327 -0.05 22.58 4.44
CA ILE A 327 -0.31 22.06 5.80
C ILE A 327 0.73 21.00 6.14
N LEU A 328 1.45 21.21 7.23
CA LEU A 328 2.28 20.22 7.88
C LEU A 328 1.52 19.66 9.09
N GLU A 329 1.23 18.36 9.08
CA GLU A 329 0.72 17.66 10.27
C GLU A 329 1.86 16.89 10.93
N LEU A 330 2.17 17.27 12.16
CA LEU A 330 3.08 16.56 13.03
C LEU A 330 2.32 15.58 13.92
N ARG A 331 2.86 14.38 14.11
CA ARG A 331 2.33 13.40 15.05
C ARG A 331 3.44 12.81 15.91
N PHE A 332 3.43 13.15 17.19
CA PHE A 332 4.35 12.56 18.16
C PHE A 332 3.72 11.30 18.77
N GLY A 333 4.34 10.16 18.49
CA GLY A 333 4.00 8.88 19.09
C GLY A 333 5.03 8.43 20.12
N ASP A 334 4.65 7.42 20.90
CA ASP A 334 5.61 6.70 21.71
C ASP A 334 6.47 5.83 20.79
N VAL A 335 7.77 6.10 20.72
CA VAL A 335 8.72 5.40 19.84
C VAL A 335 9.93 4.83 20.59
N ASP A 336 10.05 5.09 21.89
CA ASP A 336 11.14 4.59 22.73
C ASP A 336 12.54 4.91 22.17
N LEU A 337 12.80 6.20 21.91
CA LEU A 337 14.09 6.72 21.49
C LEU A 337 14.35 8.04 22.24
N ASP A 338 15.63 8.37 22.46
CA ASP A 338 16.03 9.57 23.19
C ASP A 338 15.90 10.84 22.33
N TRP A 339 16.10 10.73 21.02
CA TRP A 339 16.01 11.83 20.08
C TRP A 339 15.80 11.33 18.65
N CYS A 340 15.33 12.24 17.79
CA CYS A 340 15.29 12.05 16.34
C CYS A 340 15.44 13.41 15.64
N GLU A 341 16.03 13.39 14.46
CA GLU A 341 16.20 14.57 13.61
C GLU A 341 16.00 14.14 12.16
N GLY A 342 15.32 14.98 11.37
CA GLY A 342 15.01 14.70 9.98
C GLY A 342 14.73 15.95 9.17
N LYS A 343 14.96 15.83 7.86
CA LYS A 343 14.70 16.84 6.85
C LYS A 343 13.95 16.22 5.69
N ILE A 344 12.93 16.91 5.20
CA ILE A 344 12.20 16.55 3.98
C ILE A 344 12.17 17.78 3.05
N PRO A 345 12.63 17.66 1.79
CA PRO A 345 12.47 18.71 0.81
C PRO A 345 10.99 18.89 0.42
N THR A 346 10.60 20.11 0.09
CA THR A 346 9.35 20.44 -0.61
C THR A 346 9.65 21.41 -1.75
N ALA A 347 8.67 21.65 -2.62
CA ALA A 347 8.81 22.66 -3.68
C ALA A 347 9.09 24.07 -3.15
N ASP A 348 8.68 24.38 -1.91
CA ASP A 348 8.77 25.71 -1.30
C ASP A 348 9.94 25.84 -0.30
N GLY A 349 10.70 24.77 -0.09
CA GLY A 349 11.82 24.73 0.85
C GLY A 349 11.84 23.48 1.72
N GLU A 350 12.87 23.37 2.55
CA GLU A 350 13.04 22.21 3.43
C GLU A 350 12.16 22.31 4.67
N ILE A 351 11.54 21.19 5.06
CA ILE A 351 10.93 21.00 6.38
C ILE A 351 11.96 20.29 7.25
N TYR A 352 12.36 20.92 8.34
CA TYR A 352 13.26 20.35 9.34
C TYR A 352 12.51 20.08 10.64
N ILE A 353 12.75 18.91 11.23
CA ILE A 353 12.25 18.57 12.56
C ILE A 353 13.36 17.95 13.39
N ARG A 354 13.42 18.34 14.66
CA ARG A 354 14.24 17.68 15.67
C ARG A 354 13.45 17.57 16.94
N TRP A 355 13.47 16.40 17.56
CA TRP A 355 12.94 16.22 18.90
C TRP A 355 13.87 15.41 19.78
N HIS A 356 13.79 15.61 21.09
CA HIS A 356 14.49 14.83 22.10
C HIS A 356 13.62 14.66 23.34
N THR A 357 13.91 13.67 24.17
CA THR A 357 13.18 13.39 25.40
C THR A 357 14.00 13.79 26.61
N GLU A 358 13.46 14.66 27.45
CA GLU A 358 14.09 15.12 28.70
C GLU A 358 13.02 15.29 29.77
N GLY A 359 13.28 14.83 30.99
CA GLY A 359 12.33 14.99 32.11
C GLY A 359 10.95 14.37 31.87
N GLY A 360 10.85 13.33 31.05
CA GLY A 360 9.56 12.70 30.67
C GLY A 360 8.75 13.48 29.63
N LYS A 361 9.30 14.56 29.07
CA LYS A 361 8.69 15.39 28.02
C LYS A 361 9.38 15.15 26.68
N ILE A 362 8.68 15.44 25.58
CA ILE A 362 9.23 15.50 24.22
C ILE A 362 9.42 16.98 23.87
N HIS A 363 10.67 17.42 23.76
CA HIS A 363 11.03 18.75 23.32
C HIS A 363 11.27 18.72 21.82
N TYR A 364 10.59 19.56 21.04
CA TYR A 364 10.75 19.60 19.59
C TYR A 364 10.97 21.01 19.02
N ARG A 365 11.70 21.06 17.92
CA ARG A 365 11.82 22.21 17.03
C ARG A 365 11.38 21.78 15.64
N VAL A 366 10.68 22.68 14.97
CA VAL A 366 10.28 22.52 13.57
C VAL A 366 10.53 23.83 12.84
N ASP A 367 11.25 23.73 11.72
CA ASP A 367 11.44 24.81 10.76
C ASP A 367 10.70 24.39 9.47
N VAL A 368 9.87 25.30 8.97
CA VAL A 368 8.95 25.03 7.85
C VAL A 368 8.88 26.29 6.98
N PRO A 369 8.66 26.19 5.65
CA PRO A 369 8.43 27.37 4.81
C PRO A 369 7.31 28.26 5.37
N SER A 370 7.44 29.58 5.21
CA SER A 370 6.66 30.59 5.94
C SER A 370 5.16 30.56 5.68
N ASP A 371 4.73 29.98 4.56
CA ASP A 371 3.34 29.84 4.14
C ASP A 371 2.66 28.55 4.65
N TYR A 372 3.41 27.66 5.31
CA TYR A 372 2.86 26.43 5.88
C TYR A 372 2.22 26.65 7.25
N SER A 373 1.03 26.09 7.42
CA SER A 373 0.41 25.91 8.73
C SER A 373 0.88 24.60 9.37
N VAL A 374 1.21 24.63 10.66
CA VAL A 374 1.63 23.44 11.42
C VAL A 374 0.52 23.00 12.37
N LYS A 375 0.08 21.75 12.23
CA LYS A 375 -0.85 21.09 13.15
C LYS A 375 -0.10 20.02 13.92
N VAL A 376 -0.30 19.95 15.23
CA VAL A 376 0.40 18.98 16.08
C VAL A 376 -0.62 18.06 16.74
N LYS A 377 -0.45 16.75 16.55
CA LYS A 377 -1.19 15.69 17.24
C LYS A 377 -0.24 14.95 18.17
N ASN A 378 -0.56 14.93 19.45
CA ASN A 378 0.21 14.18 20.44
C ASN A 378 -0.54 12.90 20.83
N ILE A 379 0.05 11.75 20.54
CA ILE A 379 -0.42 10.41 20.95
C ILE A 379 0.66 9.65 21.72
N SER A 380 1.71 10.34 22.17
CA SER A 380 2.88 9.73 22.83
C SER A 380 2.64 9.37 24.30
N GLY A 381 1.59 9.91 24.91
CA GLY A 381 1.37 9.83 26.37
C GLY A 381 2.32 10.71 27.20
N ARG A 382 3.21 11.48 26.55
CA ARG A 382 4.13 12.44 27.18
C ARG A 382 3.69 13.88 26.89
N GLU A 383 4.11 14.83 27.73
CA GLU A 383 3.98 16.26 27.40
C GLU A 383 4.88 16.60 26.20
N VAL A 384 4.36 17.36 25.23
CA VAL A 384 5.11 17.79 24.04
C VAL A 384 5.29 19.31 24.11
N VAL A 385 6.54 19.76 24.09
CA VAL A 385 6.92 21.16 24.28
C VAL A 385 7.72 21.64 23.06
N ARG A 386 7.26 22.71 22.42
CA ARG A 386 8.04 23.36 21.35
C ARG A 386 9.13 24.23 21.97
N TYR A 387 10.34 24.17 21.45
CA TYR A 387 11.42 25.12 21.74
C TYR A 387 11.86 25.86 20.46
N TRP A 388 12.60 26.94 20.65
CA TRP A 388 13.07 27.85 19.60
C TRP A 388 14.50 27.50 19.17
#